data_AF-A0A8H6F2I4-F1
#
_entry.id   AF-A0A8H6F2I4-F1
#
_cell.length_a   1.000
_cell.length_b   1.000
_cell.length_c   1.000
_cell.angle_alpha   90.00
_cell.angle_beta   90.00
_cell.angle_gamma   90.00
#
_symmetry.space_group_name_H-M   'P 1'
#
loop_
_entity.id
_entity.type
_entity.pdbx_description
1 polymer ?
#
loop_
_entity_poly.entity_id
_entity_poly.type
_entity_poly.pdbx_seq_one_letter_code
_entity_poly.pdbx_strand_id
1 'polypeptide(L)'
;MTQDISEKIEVISINDSQPEDSSPVVPHERQVVDCVIEIWKEDPSTESLGMSKLHALVKQKHPNWSISEKRVKFTYAKEITSVMTPDIELPANVHIIMTSKRGKGLYAKRDIAKGDLIWSEEPLFFIPPLANVNLMKTASACTYCGKLLQRTESATVLKGLDCNVCSEVWCSIKCKHLDGNLHSLLKHNLYNPGSKKHKLIDAEAFLELQDYCLEEQWNALYAITLIYANCITDKSGINSSAGTFDSLNGGALFVQEQQEHLWKIGYEKFLRVFPKKPVEYREFLFMMGTYNINNLDSNVFLTQSHLNHNCASNTSVETELNRTAGLKVIAGRDIKSGEELTTTYVNPSHTVHQRQRELRVNWGFICACAKCKDDLKQNERRKSSHNQQQNANNIRDMLKETKDAVGEEGIELEIPTEFNGERRKSVRFDEKVVAVKE
;
A
#
# COMPACT_ATOMS: atom_id res chain seq x y z
N MET A 1 7.12 -59.84 -36.88
CA MET A 1 7.81 -60.08 -35.60
C MET A 1 8.33 -58.75 -35.11
N THR A 2 7.64 -58.19 -34.13
CA THR A 2 8.00 -56.95 -33.42
C THR A 2 7.66 -57.25 -31.97
N GLN A 3 8.67 -57.33 -31.10
CA GLN A 3 8.43 -57.64 -29.70
C GLN A 3 7.70 -56.48 -29.06
N ASP A 4 6.56 -56.78 -28.43
CA ASP A 4 5.80 -55.80 -27.67
C ASP A 4 6.56 -55.45 -26.38
N ILE A 5 6.56 -54.17 -26.01
CA ILE A 5 7.39 -53.63 -24.91
C ILE A 5 6.54 -53.55 -23.61
N SER A 6 5.55 -54.43 -23.50
CA SER A 6 4.59 -54.50 -22.39
C SER A 6 5.19 -55.10 -21.10
N GLU A 7 6.33 -55.79 -21.17
CA GLU A 7 7.06 -56.31 -20.01
C GLU A 7 8.19 -55.38 -19.51
N LYS A 8 7.84 -54.21 -18.94
CA LYS A 8 8.64 -53.45 -17.92
C LYS A 8 8.06 -52.08 -17.50
N ILE A 9 6.75 -52.02 -17.19
CA ILE A 9 6.18 -50.84 -16.51
C ILE A 9 5.50 -51.29 -15.21
N GLU A 10 6.25 -51.21 -14.12
CA GLU A 10 5.72 -51.38 -12.77
C GLU A 10 5.14 -50.03 -12.32
N VAL A 11 3.80 -49.91 -12.28
CA VAL A 11 3.11 -48.68 -11.88
C VAL A 11 3.14 -48.57 -10.35
N ILE A 12 4.25 -48.07 -9.83
CA ILE A 12 4.41 -47.75 -8.42
C ILE A 12 3.43 -46.62 -8.07
N SER A 13 2.42 -46.92 -7.26
CA SER A 13 1.52 -45.91 -6.72
C SER A 13 2.22 -45.16 -5.59
N ILE A 14 2.72 -43.96 -5.87
CA ILE A 14 3.31 -43.06 -4.87
C ILE A 14 2.19 -42.38 -4.06
N ASN A 15 1.37 -43.20 -3.40
CA ASN A 15 0.49 -42.77 -2.31
C ASN A 15 1.28 -42.87 -1.00
N ASP A 16 2.27 -41.98 -0.83
CA ASP A 16 2.90 -41.69 0.46
C ASP A 16 1.93 -40.90 1.38
N SER A 17 0.68 -41.37 1.47
CA SER A 17 -0.25 -41.00 2.53
C SER A 17 0.17 -41.68 3.82
N GLN A 18 1.31 -41.22 4.38
CA GLN A 18 1.61 -41.42 5.79
C GLN A 18 0.35 -41.03 6.59
N PRO A 19 -0.15 -41.88 7.50
CA PRO A 19 -1.31 -41.52 8.30
C PRO A 19 -0.97 -40.26 9.09
N GLU A 20 -1.71 -39.17 8.88
CA GLU A 20 -1.44 -37.90 9.58
C GLU A 20 -1.39 -38.14 11.09
N ASP A 21 -0.29 -37.72 11.72
CA ASP A 21 -0.17 -37.86 13.17
C ASP A 21 -1.26 -37.01 13.83
N SER A 22 -2.22 -37.72 14.43
CA SER A 22 -3.35 -37.14 15.16
C SER A 22 -2.94 -36.44 16.47
N SER A 23 -1.64 -36.38 16.79
CA SER A 23 -1.12 -35.64 17.94
C SER A 23 -1.49 -34.14 17.89
N PRO A 24 -1.74 -33.49 19.05
CA PRO A 24 -2.18 -32.08 19.06
C PRO A 24 -1.07 -31.09 18.69
N VAL A 25 -0.98 -30.74 17.41
CA VAL A 25 -0.03 -29.74 16.89
C VAL A 25 -0.35 -28.35 17.44
N VAL A 26 0.63 -27.63 17.99
CA VAL A 26 0.49 -26.20 18.36
C VAL A 26 1.00 -25.35 17.18
N PRO A 27 0.12 -24.76 16.34
CA PRO A 27 0.56 -24.03 15.15
C PRO A 27 1.34 -22.76 15.49
N HIS A 28 2.29 -22.40 14.63
CA HIS A 28 2.99 -21.11 14.67
C HIS A 28 2.03 -19.97 14.25
N GLU A 29 2.28 -18.74 14.71
CA GLU A 29 1.31 -17.63 14.49
C GLU A 29 1.12 -17.29 13.01
N ARG A 30 2.17 -17.41 12.18
CA ARG A 30 2.06 -17.24 10.72
C ARG A 30 1.10 -18.27 10.11
N GLN A 31 1.20 -19.56 10.46
CA GLN A 31 0.28 -20.61 9.98
C GLN A 31 -1.18 -20.34 10.37
N VAL A 32 -1.42 -19.81 11.57
CA VAL A 32 -2.76 -19.40 12.02
C VAL A 32 -3.32 -18.28 11.15
N VAL A 33 -2.49 -17.28 10.84
CA VAL A 33 -2.85 -16.16 9.96
C VAL A 33 -3.11 -16.65 8.53
N ASP A 34 -2.27 -17.53 8.00
CA ASP A 34 -2.38 -18.06 6.64
C ASP A 34 -3.68 -18.87 6.47
N CYS A 35 -4.02 -19.74 7.43
CA CYS A 35 -5.31 -20.45 7.48
C CYS A 35 -6.52 -19.49 7.51
N VAL A 36 -6.46 -18.42 8.30
CA VAL A 36 -7.52 -17.40 8.35
C VAL A 36 -7.64 -16.64 7.02
N ILE A 37 -6.51 -16.37 6.34
CA ILE A 37 -6.49 -15.75 5.01
C ILE A 37 -7.13 -16.67 3.97
N GLU A 38 -6.89 -17.98 4.02
CA GLU A 38 -7.57 -18.93 3.14
C GLU A 38 -9.09 -18.95 3.35
N ILE A 39 -9.56 -19.03 4.61
CA ILE A 39 -10.99 -19.00 4.93
C ILE A 39 -11.66 -17.73 4.36
N TRP A 40 -10.95 -16.58 4.38
CA TRP A 40 -11.42 -15.33 3.80
C TRP A 40 -11.32 -15.26 2.26
N LYS A 41 -10.49 -16.10 1.62
CA LYS A 41 -10.46 -16.28 0.16
C LYS A 41 -11.57 -17.22 -0.31
N GLU A 42 -11.84 -18.28 0.45
CA GLU A 42 -12.84 -19.32 0.17
C GLU A 42 -14.28 -18.80 0.34
N ASP A 43 -14.57 -18.08 1.43
CA ASP A 43 -15.80 -17.32 1.59
C ASP A 43 -15.50 -15.91 2.15
N PRO A 44 -15.46 -14.87 1.30
CA PRO A 44 -15.27 -13.48 1.73
C PRO A 44 -16.32 -12.94 2.71
N SER A 45 -17.46 -13.61 2.90
CA SER A 45 -18.44 -13.25 3.94
C SER A 45 -17.90 -13.51 5.35
N THR A 46 -16.97 -14.47 5.50
CA THR A 46 -16.40 -14.90 6.79
C THR A 46 -15.57 -13.82 7.47
N GLU A 47 -15.04 -12.82 6.74
CA GLU A 47 -14.32 -11.66 7.30
C GLU A 47 -15.15 -10.84 8.30
N SER A 48 -16.48 -10.95 8.20
CA SER A 48 -17.46 -10.26 9.04
C SER A 48 -17.83 -11.05 10.32
N LEU A 49 -17.34 -12.28 10.47
CA LEU A 49 -17.69 -13.15 11.60
C LEU A 49 -17.02 -12.73 12.91
N GLY A 50 -17.73 -12.98 14.01
CA GLY A 50 -17.16 -12.91 15.36
C GLY A 50 -16.08 -13.99 15.57
N MET A 51 -15.10 -13.71 16.43
CA MET A 51 -13.91 -14.54 16.62
C MET A 51 -14.22 -16.00 16.95
N SER A 52 -15.29 -16.27 17.70
CA SER A 52 -15.69 -17.62 18.08
C SER A 52 -16.16 -18.46 16.88
N LYS A 53 -16.77 -17.82 15.87
CA LYS A 53 -17.14 -18.48 14.60
C LYS A 53 -15.93 -18.66 13.69
N LEU A 54 -15.03 -17.67 13.62
CA LEU A 54 -13.79 -17.79 12.85
C LEU A 54 -12.86 -18.87 13.44
N HIS A 55 -12.79 -18.97 14.77
CA HIS A 55 -12.07 -20.04 15.48
C HIS A 55 -12.69 -21.42 15.23
N ALA A 56 -14.01 -21.53 15.16
CA ALA A 56 -14.68 -22.77 14.76
C ALA A 56 -14.30 -23.20 13.32
N LEU A 57 -14.24 -22.25 12.37
CA LEU A 57 -13.80 -22.53 10.99
C LEU A 57 -12.32 -22.97 10.92
N VAL A 58 -11.42 -22.30 11.64
CA VAL A 58 -10.01 -22.72 11.76
C VAL A 58 -9.90 -24.13 12.37
N LYS A 59 -10.72 -24.44 13.38
CA LYS A 59 -10.78 -25.79 13.99
C LYS A 59 -11.43 -26.84 13.10
N GLN A 60 -12.30 -26.45 12.17
CA GLN A 60 -12.87 -27.33 11.16
C GLN A 60 -11.85 -27.65 10.06
N LYS A 61 -11.04 -26.66 9.64
CA LYS A 61 -10.00 -26.84 8.62
C LYS A 61 -8.76 -27.58 9.14
N HIS A 62 -8.40 -27.40 10.41
CA HIS A 62 -7.31 -28.15 11.07
C HIS A 62 -7.76 -28.72 12.43
N PRO A 63 -8.40 -29.91 12.46
CA PRO A 63 -8.92 -30.52 13.68
C PRO A 63 -7.86 -30.79 14.76
N ASN A 64 -6.65 -31.20 14.35
CA ASN A 64 -5.51 -31.49 15.22
C ASN A 64 -4.86 -30.23 15.85
N TRP A 65 -5.13 -29.01 15.36
CA TRP A 65 -4.50 -27.80 15.88
C TRP A 65 -4.97 -27.44 17.29
N SER A 66 -4.04 -27.43 18.26
CA SER A 66 -4.25 -26.94 19.62
C SER A 66 -4.20 -25.40 19.63
N ILE A 67 -5.35 -24.79 19.33
CA ILE A 67 -5.51 -23.34 19.19
C ILE A 67 -6.73 -22.83 19.95
N SER A 68 -6.60 -21.67 20.58
CA SER A 68 -7.69 -20.95 21.26
C SER A 68 -8.16 -19.73 20.45
N GLU A 69 -9.40 -19.29 20.69
CA GLU A 69 -9.99 -18.07 20.10
C GLU A 69 -9.09 -16.83 20.28
N LYS A 70 -8.37 -16.74 21.42
CA LYS A 70 -7.40 -15.66 21.69
C LYS A 70 -6.18 -15.68 20.77
N ARG A 71 -5.81 -16.83 20.18
CA ARG A 71 -4.75 -16.95 19.17
C ARG A 71 -5.26 -16.63 17.76
N VAL A 72 -6.48 -17.04 17.41
CA VAL A 72 -7.14 -16.64 16.14
C VAL A 72 -7.31 -15.11 16.05
N LYS A 73 -7.40 -14.42 17.19
CA LYS A 73 -7.42 -12.96 17.29
C LYS A 73 -6.10 -12.28 16.86
N PHE A 74 -4.99 -13.00 16.65
CA PHE A 74 -3.74 -12.41 16.16
C PHE A 74 -3.83 -12.09 14.66
N THR A 75 -4.34 -10.89 14.38
CA THR A 75 -3.88 -10.11 13.23
C THR A 75 -2.69 -9.25 13.67
N TYR A 76 -1.85 -8.82 12.73
CA TYR A 76 -0.52 -8.20 12.93
C TYR A 76 -0.43 -6.97 13.87
N ALA A 77 -1.55 -6.44 14.36
CA ALA A 77 -1.64 -5.18 15.11
C ALA A 77 -1.00 -5.17 16.51
N LYS A 78 -0.48 -6.29 17.03
CA LYS A 78 0.10 -6.36 18.38
C LYS A 78 1.45 -5.67 18.54
N GLU A 79 2.21 -5.50 17.45
CA GLU A 79 3.52 -4.84 17.47
C GLU A 79 3.48 -3.37 16.99
N ILE A 80 2.30 -2.87 16.59
CA ILE A 80 2.12 -1.48 16.15
C ILE A 80 2.25 -0.57 17.38
N THR A 81 3.44 -0.03 17.58
CA THR A 81 3.78 0.89 18.67
C THR A 81 3.87 2.30 18.13
N SER A 82 3.04 3.19 18.67
CA SER A 82 3.12 4.62 18.36
C SER A 82 4.09 5.29 19.33
N VAL A 83 5.05 6.03 18.81
CA VAL A 83 6.08 6.75 19.57
C VAL A 83 5.97 8.25 19.27
N MET A 84 6.33 9.10 20.23
CA MET A 84 6.42 10.54 19.96
C MET A 84 7.62 10.81 19.06
N THR A 85 7.39 11.49 17.94
CA THR A 85 8.47 12.04 17.10
C THR A 85 9.15 13.17 17.90
N PRO A 86 10.44 13.06 18.24
CA PRO A 86 11.14 14.09 19.01
C PRO A 86 11.34 15.35 18.16
N ASP A 87 11.47 16.49 18.83
CA ASP A 87 11.91 17.77 18.25
C ASP A 87 11.15 18.23 16.99
N ILE A 88 9.90 17.79 16.83
CA ILE A 88 9.02 18.13 15.70
C ILE A 88 8.47 19.56 15.84
N GLU A 89 8.88 20.44 14.93
CA GLU A 89 8.26 21.76 14.77
C GLU A 89 6.86 21.61 14.17
N LEU A 90 5.85 22.07 14.92
CA LEU A 90 4.44 21.95 14.54
C LEU A 90 3.81 23.33 14.25
N PRO A 91 2.90 23.44 13.26
CA PRO A 91 2.18 24.67 12.97
C PRO A 91 1.51 25.30 14.20
N ALA A 92 1.48 26.63 14.24
CA ALA A 92 1.04 27.40 15.42
C ALA A 92 -0.35 27.00 15.96
N ASN A 93 -1.26 26.54 15.10
CA ASN A 93 -2.63 26.13 15.45
C ASN A 93 -2.77 24.70 16.00
N VAL A 94 -1.74 23.84 15.91
CA VAL A 94 -1.84 22.40 16.21
C VAL A 94 -0.80 21.91 17.21
N HIS A 95 -1.08 20.80 17.90
CA HIS A 95 -0.12 20.04 18.72
C HIS A 95 -0.37 18.55 18.56
N ILE A 96 0.61 17.71 18.91
CA ILE A 96 0.43 16.26 18.99
C ILE A 96 0.07 15.88 20.43
N ILE A 97 -0.86 14.92 20.59
CA ILE A 97 -1.11 14.23 21.85
C ILE A 97 -0.94 12.71 21.63
N MET A 98 -0.30 12.03 22.58
CA MET A 98 -0.27 10.56 22.62
C MET A 98 -1.52 10.03 23.35
N THR A 99 -2.24 9.09 22.73
CA THR A 99 -3.43 8.46 23.30
C THR A 99 -3.28 6.94 23.43
N SER A 100 -3.84 6.36 24.49
CA SER A 100 -3.79 4.92 24.77
C SER A 100 -4.60 4.03 23.81
N LYS A 101 -5.36 4.62 22.88
CA LYS A 101 -6.23 3.90 21.92
C LYS A 101 -5.94 4.20 20.45
N ARG A 102 -5.25 5.29 20.16
CA ARG A 102 -4.95 5.73 18.78
C ARG A 102 -3.47 6.01 18.52
N GLY A 103 -2.63 5.91 19.54
CA GLY A 103 -1.27 6.42 19.45
C GLY A 103 -1.26 7.95 19.36
N LYS A 104 -0.25 8.48 18.65
CA LYS A 104 -0.12 9.91 18.32
C LYS A 104 -1.26 10.40 17.43
N GLY A 105 -1.67 11.65 17.61
CA GLY A 105 -2.61 12.34 16.72
C GLY A 105 -2.53 13.86 16.91
N LEU A 106 -2.93 14.63 15.90
CA LEU A 106 -2.99 16.09 15.98
C LEU A 106 -4.25 16.60 16.67
N TYR A 107 -4.13 17.70 17.41
CA TYR A 107 -5.20 18.36 18.16
C TYR A 107 -5.14 19.87 17.98
N ALA A 108 -6.30 20.51 17.89
CA ALA A 108 -6.42 21.96 17.74
C ALA A 108 -6.04 22.70 19.05
N LYS A 109 -5.19 23.74 18.96
CA LYS A 109 -4.81 24.61 20.10
C LYS A 109 -5.82 25.72 20.41
N ARG A 110 -6.80 25.93 19.52
CA ARG A 110 -7.84 26.96 19.60
C ARG A 110 -9.07 26.53 18.81
N ASP A 111 -10.14 27.30 18.90
CA ASP A 111 -11.27 27.18 17.98
C ASP A 111 -10.86 27.60 16.55
N ILE A 112 -11.40 26.89 15.56
CA ILE A 112 -11.14 27.05 14.12
C ILE A 112 -12.49 26.98 13.40
N ALA A 113 -12.77 27.92 12.50
CA ALA A 113 -14.04 27.98 11.76
C ALA A 113 -14.01 27.09 10.51
N LYS A 114 -15.18 26.64 10.05
CA LYS A 114 -15.31 25.93 8.77
C LYS A 114 -14.74 26.77 7.62
N GLY A 115 -13.81 26.18 6.86
CA GLY A 115 -13.13 26.83 5.73
C GLY A 115 -11.80 27.51 6.10
N ASP A 116 -11.45 27.62 7.38
CA ASP A 116 -10.15 28.13 7.81
C ASP A 116 -9.01 27.20 7.35
N LEU A 117 -7.94 27.81 6.85
CA LEU A 117 -6.64 27.14 6.68
C LEU A 117 -6.02 26.86 8.06
N ILE A 118 -5.79 25.59 8.37
CA ILE A 118 -5.15 25.17 9.63
C ILE A 118 -3.63 25.28 9.50
N TRP A 119 -3.07 24.74 8.41
CA TRP A 119 -1.68 24.95 7.96
C TRP A 119 -1.50 24.64 6.47
N SER A 120 -0.35 25.04 5.92
CA SER A 120 0.19 24.59 4.63
C SER A 120 1.55 23.92 4.86
N GLU A 121 1.94 22.99 3.99
CA GLU A 121 3.12 22.16 4.19
C GLU A 121 3.82 21.85 2.86
N GLU A 122 5.09 22.20 2.70
CA GLU A 122 5.94 21.67 1.62
C GLU A 122 6.36 20.21 1.95
N PRO A 123 6.56 19.34 0.95
CA PRO A 123 6.88 17.94 1.19
C PRO A 123 8.27 17.77 1.80
N LEU A 124 8.36 17.03 2.91
CA LEU A 124 9.63 16.61 3.52
C LEU A 124 10.45 15.76 2.54
N PHE A 125 9.79 14.83 1.85
CA PHE A 125 10.37 14.11 0.71
C PHE A 125 9.42 14.17 -0.47
N PHE A 126 9.87 14.84 -1.53
CA PHE A 126 9.21 14.81 -2.83
C PHE A 126 9.73 13.63 -3.67
N ILE A 127 8.84 12.80 -4.20
CA ILE A 127 9.22 11.68 -5.07
C ILE A 127 8.79 11.95 -6.52
N PRO A 128 9.72 11.98 -7.50
CA PRO A 128 9.39 12.06 -8.91
C PRO A 128 8.48 10.89 -9.32
N PRO A 129 7.44 11.09 -10.15
CA PRO A 129 6.53 10.02 -10.52
C PRO A 129 7.24 8.97 -11.40
N LEU A 130 7.31 7.73 -10.92
CA LEU A 130 8.08 6.63 -11.53
C LEU A 130 7.70 6.39 -13.00
N ALA A 131 6.41 6.44 -13.33
CA ALA A 131 5.89 6.30 -14.69
C ALA A 131 6.51 7.31 -15.70
N ASN A 132 7.02 8.45 -15.23
CA ASN A 132 7.60 9.48 -16.09
C ASN A 132 9.13 9.37 -16.21
N VAL A 133 9.78 8.37 -15.59
CA VAL A 133 11.26 8.20 -15.63
C VAL A 133 11.80 8.13 -17.05
N ASN A 134 11.17 7.38 -17.95
CA ASN A 134 11.60 7.32 -19.36
C ASN A 134 11.43 8.67 -20.10
N LEU A 135 10.48 9.49 -19.66
CA LEU A 135 10.28 10.85 -20.20
C LEU A 135 11.33 11.83 -19.63
N MET A 136 11.80 11.63 -18.39
CA MET A 136 12.93 12.38 -17.82
C MET A 136 14.23 12.04 -18.56
N LYS A 137 14.55 10.74 -18.71
CA LYS A 137 15.72 10.23 -19.44
C LYS A 137 15.81 10.74 -20.89
N THR A 138 14.66 11.04 -21.52
CA THR A 138 14.55 11.53 -22.92
C THR A 138 14.27 13.04 -23.04
N ALA A 139 14.46 13.82 -21.97
CA ALA A 139 14.24 15.27 -21.93
C ALA A 139 12.82 15.74 -22.30
N SER A 140 11.83 14.86 -22.15
CA SER A 140 10.41 15.11 -22.44
C SER A 140 9.61 15.43 -21.18
N ALA A 141 10.18 15.17 -20.00
CA ALA A 141 9.67 15.59 -18.69
C ALA A 141 10.80 16.20 -17.84
N CYS A 142 10.43 17.08 -16.91
CA CYS A 142 11.36 17.60 -15.91
C CYS A 142 11.84 16.49 -14.96
N THR A 143 13.15 16.30 -14.82
CA THR A 143 13.76 15.30 -13.94
C THR A 143 13.22 15.32 -12.52
N TYR A 144 13.13 16.52 -11.92
CA TYR A 144 12.61 16.66 -10.56
C TYR A 144 11.10 16.38 -10.51
N CYS A 145 10.26 17.32 -10.96
CA CYS A 145 8.82 17.23 -10.70
C CYS A 145 8.03 16.27 -11.63
N GLY A 146 8.68 15.66 -12.63
CA GLY A 146 8.05 14.80 -13.63
C GLY A 146 7.08 15.50 -14.59
N LYS A 147 6.90 16.82 -14.50
CA LYS A 147 6.02 17.58 -15.39
C LYS A 147 6.50 17.49 -16.84
N LEU A 148 5.60 17.16 -17.76
CA LEU A 148 5.86 17.15 -19.20
C LEU A 148 6.34 18.53 -19.70
N LEU A 149 7.31 18.51 -20.61
CA LEU A 149 7.91 19.72 -21.19
C LEU A 149 7.34 19.94 -22.59
N GLN A 150 6.70 21.10 -22.81
CA GLN A 150 6.25 21.50 -24.13
C GLN A 150 7.46 21.88 -25.00
N ARG A 151 7.82 21.00 -25.94
CA ARG A 151 8.78 21.34 -27.00
C ARG A 151 8.13 22.29 -28.01
N THR A 152 8.29 23.60 -27.80
CA THR A 152 8.18 24.56 -28.90
C THR A 152 9.37 24.39 -29.85
N GLU A 153 9.13 24.41 -31.15
CA GLU A 153 10.09 23.99 -32.20
C GLU A 153 11.38 24.83 -32.28
N SER A 154 11.46 25.95 -31.54
CA SER A 154 12.64 26.83 -31.46
C SER A 154 13.34 26.84 -30.09
N ALA A 155 13.01 25.91 -29.18
CA ALA A 155 13.56 25.84 -27.82
C ALA A 155 14.79 24.92 -27.67
N THR A 156 15.71 24.95 -28.63
CA THR A 156 17.06 24.40 -28.43
C THR A 156 17.83 25.24 -27.38
N VAL A 157 18.39 24.57 -26.39
CA VAL A 157 19.12 25.14 -25.22
C VAL A 157 18.23 25.95 -24.24
N LEU A 158 17.70 25.26 -23.23
CA LEU A 158 16.97 25.86 -22.10
C LEU A 158 17.89 26.52 -21.05
N LYS A 159 18.81 27.40 -21.49
CA LYS A 159 19.54 28.40 -20.68
C LYS A 159 19.94 27.96 -19.24
N GLY A 160 20.66 26.85 -19.10
CA GLY A 160 21.17 26.39 -17.79
C GLY A 160 20.16 25.63 -16.95
N LEU A 161 19.00 25.25 -17.51
CA LEU A 161 18.06 24.25 -16.96
C LEU A 161 18.32 22.83 -17.50
N ASP A 162 19.47 22.64 -18.13
CA ASP A 162 20.01 21.40 -18.67
C ASP A 162 21.14 20.85 -17.80
N CYS A 163 21.39 19.54 -17.86
CA CYS A 163 22.48 18.89 -17.14
C CYS A 163 23.78 18.86 -17.97
N ASN A 164 24.91 19.21 -17.34
CA ASN A 164 26.21 19.28 -18.00
C ASN A 164 26.87 17.90 -18.26
N VAL A 165 26.19 16.79 -17.93
CA VAL A 165 26.77 15.43 -17.92
C VAL A 165 25.85 14.38 -18.56
N CYS A 166 24.53 14.55 -18.49
CA CYS A 166 23.56 13.66 -19.13
C CYS A 166 22.44 14.47 -19.82
N SER A 167 21.62 13.80 -20.63
CA SER A 167 20.55 14.43 -21.44
C SER A 167 19.38 15.05 -20.65
N GLU A 168 19.45 15.07 -19.32
CA GLU A 168 18.34 15.44 -18.45
C GLU A 168 18.18 16.95 -18.22
N VAL A 169 16.94 17.36 -17.91
CA VAL A 169 16.50 18.77 -17.92
C VAL A 169 15.47 19.05 -16.83
N TRP A 170 15.39 20.31 -16.40
CA TRP A 170 14.46 20.81 -15.38
C TRP A 170 13.51 21.87 -15.96
N CYS A 171 12.27 21.95 -15.46
CA CYS A 171 11.32 22.96 -15.91
C CYS A 171 11.53 24.35 -15.29
N SER A 172 12.39 24.46 -14.27
CA SER A 172 12.63 25.71 -13.52
C SER A 172 13.92 25.63 -12.69
N ILE A 173 14.43 26.80 -12.28
CA ILE A 173 15.59 26.90 -11.39
C ILE A 173 15.29 26.29 -10.01
N LYS A 174 14.06 26.45 -9.47
CA LYS A 174 13.64 25.77 -8.21
C LYS A 174 13.79 24.25 -8.35
N CYS A 175 13.33 23.67 -9.45
CA CYS A 175 13.49 22.23 -9.71
C CYS A 175 14.96 21.80 -9.84
N LYS A 176 15.81 22.57 -10.54
CA LYS A 176 17.25 22.25 -10.66
C LYS A 176 17.99 22.34 -9.32
N HIS A 177 17.62 23.31 -8.47
CA HIS A 177 18.23 23.48 -7.14
C HIS A 177 17.79 22.37 -6.17
N LEU A 178 16.52 21.98 -6.17
CA LEU A 178 16.01 20.91 -5.30
C LEU A 178 16.58 19.53 -5.67
N ASP A 179 16.74 19.24 -6.96
CA ASP A 179 17.33 17.98 -7.46
C ASP A 179 18.86 17.94 -7.31
N GLY A 180 19.52 19.09 -7.36
CA GLY A 180 20.98 19.22 -7.50
C GLY A 180 21.81 18.55 -6.39
N ASN A 181 21.24 18.33 -5.21
CA ASN A 181 21.91 17.62 -4.11
C ASN A 181 22.08 16.11 -4.38
N LEU A 182 21.12 15.49 -5.09
CA LEU A 182 21.11 14.05 -5.34
C LEU A 182 21.35 13.66 -6.80
N HIS A 183 20.94 14.50 -7.76
CA HIS A 183 21.03 14.22 -9.19
C HIS A 183 22.39 13.63 -9.61
N SER A 184 23.48 14.34 -9.27
CA SER A 184 24.84 13.90 -9.61
C SER A 184 25.40 12.78 -8.74
N LEU A 185 24.75 12.42 -7.63
CA LEU A 185 25.14 11.28 -6.80
C LEU A 185 24.45 9.99 -7.25
N LEU A 186 23.21 10.09 -7.73
CA LEU A 186 22.38 8.97 -8.18
C LEU A 186 22.57 8.64 -9.65
N LYS A 187 22.76 9.64 -10.53
CA LYS A 187 22.76 9.45 -12.00
C LYS A 187 24.12 9.57 -12.67
N HIS A 188 25.13 10.11 -11.97
CA HIS A 188 26.47 10.27 -12.56
C HIS A 188 27.51 9.41 -11.86
N ASN A 189 28.10 8.49 -12.62
CA ASN A 189 29.41 7.96 -12.29
C ASN A 189 30.46 9.07 -12.47
N LEU A 190 30.69 9.86 -11.41
CA LEU A 190 31.79 10.83 -11.32
C LEU A 190 33.12 10.14 -11.66
N TYR A 191 33.61 10.36 -12.88
CA TYR A 191 34.77 9.68 -13.43
C TYR A 191 36.05 10.22 -12.77
N ASN A 192 36.61 9.43 -11.85
CA ASN A 192 37.91 9.71 -11.25
C ASN A 192 38.68 8.39 -11.04
N PRO A 193 39.34 7.86 -12.09
CA PRO A 193 39.89 6.51 -12.12
C PRO A 193 41.04 6.27 -11.11
N GLY A 194 41.59 7.32 -10.50
CA GLY A 194 42.58 7.21 -9.41
C GLY A 194 41.97 7.24 -7.99
N SER A 195 40.67 7.48 -7.82
CA SER A 195 40.12 7.76 -6.50
C SER A 195 39.79 6.49 -5.70
N LYS A 196 40.62 6.17 -4.71
CA LYS A 196 40.39 5.07 -3.74
C LYS A 196 39.22 5.32 -2.76
N LYS A 197 38.39 6.35 -2.99
CA LYS A 197 37.22 6.66 -2.16
C LYS A 197 36.02 5.86 -2.66
N HIS A 198 35.83 4.65 -2.12
CA HIS A 198 34.55 3.94 -2.21
C HIS A 198 33.40 4.92 -1.92
N LYS A 199 32.43 5.02 -2.84
CA LYS A 199 31.34 6.00 -2.77
C LYS A 199 30.38 5.67 -1.62
N LEU A 200 29.55 6.65 -1.25
CA LEU A 200 28.44 6.45 -0.32
C LEU A 200 27.20 5.86 -1.03
N ILE A 201 27.02 6.28 -2.29
CA ILE A 201 25.96 5.89 -3.21
C ILE A 201 26.64 5.34 -4.47
N ASP A 202 26.17 4.21 -4.98
CA ASP A 202 26.53 3.71 -6.30
C ASP A 202 25.47 4.13 -7.33
N ALA A 203 25.89 4.93 -8.31
CA ALA A 203 25.01 5.48 -9.34
C ALA A 203 24.60 4.43 -10.39
N GLU A 204 25.44 3.43 -10.62
CA GLU A 204 25.18 2.38 -11.60
C GLU A 204 24.16 1.39 -11.04
N ALA A 205 24.35 0.99 -9.78
CA ALA A 205 23.35 0.19 -9.05
C ALA A 205 22.03 0.96 -8.83
N PHE A 206 22.06 2.29 -8.67
CA PHE A 206 20.84 3.09 -8.61
C PHE A 206 20.05 3.04 -9.92
N LEU A 207 20.72 3.15 -11.07
CA LEU A 207 20.06 3.07 -12.37
C LEU A 207 19.48 1.66 -12.61
N GLU A 208 20.21 0.59 -12.27
CA GLU A 208 19.70 -0.79 -12.26
C GLU A 208 18.50 -1.02 -11.32
N LEU A 209 18.43 -0.29 -10.20
CA LEU A 209 17.30 -0.32 -9.29
C LEU A 209 16.12 0.48 -9.85
N GLN A 210 16.37 1.65 -10.43
CA GLN A 210 15.33 2.50 -11.04
C GLN A 210 14.64 1.77 -12.19
N ASP A 211 15.39 1.11 -13.07
CA ASP A 211 14.82 0.38 -14.20
C ASP A 211 14.07 -0.88 -13.74
N TYR A 212 14.59 -1.63 -12.76
CA TYR A 212 13.84 -2.72 -12.11
C TYR A 212 12.54 -2.23 -11.42
N CYS A 213 12.56 -1.08 -10.75
CA CYS A 213 11.35 -0.49 -10.19
C CYS A 213 10.34 -0.13 -11.30
N LEU A 214 10.81 0.33 -12.46
CA LEU A 214 9.96 0.68 -13.60
C LEU A 214 9.35 -0.57 -14.24
N GLU A 215 10.11 -1.66 -14.37
CA GLU A 215 9.64 -2.96 -14.85
C GLU A 215 8.54 -3.53 -13.93
N GLU A 216 8.80 -3.59 -12.62
CA GLU A 216 7.87 -4.11 -11.60
C GLU A 216 6.79 -3.08 -11.15
N GLN A 217 6.79 -1.87 -11.72
CA GLN A 217 5.95 -0.72 -11.31
C GLN A 217 6.02 -0.37 -9.81
N TRP A 218 7.14 -0.71 -9.16
CA TRP A 218 7.31 -0.73 -7.71
C TRP A 218 7.72 0.64 -7.14
N ASN A 219 6.76 1.55 -7.13
CA ASN A 219 6.88 2.93 -6.63
C ASN A 219 7.49 3.02 -5.22
N ALA A 220 7.17 2.08 -4.32
CA ALA A 220 7.68 2.09 -2.94
C ALA A 220 9.21 1.85 -2.84
N LEU A 221 9.77 0.91 -3.60
CA LEU A 221 11.21 0.64 -3.61
C LEU A 221 11.99 1.85 -4.17
N TYR A 222 11.48 2.44 -5.25
CA TYR A 222 12.02 3.67 -5.82
C TYR A 222 12.01 4.83 -4.81
N ALA A 223 10.89 5.02 -4.11
CA ALA A 223 10.73 6.09 -3.13
C ALA A 223 11.68 5.93 -1.93
N ILE A 224 11.74 4.76 -1.28
CA ILE A 224 12.63 4.55 -0.12
C ILE A 224 14.11 4.69 -0.50
N THR A 225 14.47 4.36 -1.73
CA THR A 225 15.84 4.57 -2.24
C THR A 225 16.17 6.06 -2.33
N LEU A 226 15.25 6.90 -2.83
CA LEU A 226 15.42 8.35 -2.86
C LEU A 226 15.38 8.99 -1.46
N ILE A 227 14.52 8.51 -0.56
CA ILE A 227 14.44 8.98 0.83
C ILE A 227 15.76 8.65 1.56
N TYR A 228 16.21 7.40 1.50
CA TYR A 228 17.45 6.98 2.14
C TYR A 228 18.67 7.72 1.59
N ALA A 229 18.72 7.94 0.26
CA ALA A 229 19.75 8.76 -0.37
C ALA A 229 19.78 10.20 0.18
N ASN A 230 18.62 10.85 0.37
CA ASN A 230 18.54 12.15 1.04
C ASN A 230 19.06 12.07 2.49
N CYS A 231 18.56 11.12 3.28
CA CYS A 231 18.92 10.99 4.70
C CYS A 231 20.41 10.75 4.94
N ILE A 232 21.09 9.93 4.12
CA ILE A 232 22.53 9.67 4.29
C ILE A 232 23.43 10.76 3.69
N THR A 233 22.90 11.65 2.86
CA THR A 233 23.66 12.76 2.25
C THR A 233 23.41 14.11 2.93
N ASP A 234 22.31 14.25 3.67
CA ASP A 234 22.03 15.41 4.52
C ASP A 234 23.14 15.61 5.57
N LYS A 235 23.58 16.86 5.69
CA LYS A 235 24.59 17.31 6.67
C LYS A 235 24.01 18.29 7.69
N SER A 236 22.75 18.69 7.53
CA SER A 236 22.04 19.57 8.46
C SER A 236 21.45 18.79 9.65
N GLY A 237 21.16 17.51 9.46
CA GLY A 237 20.48 16.66 10.47
C GLY A 237 18.97 16.87 10.51
N ILE A 238 18.44 17.83 9.75
CA ILE A 238 16.99 18.16 9.71
C ILE A 238 16.19 16.98 9.15
N ASN A 239 16.77 16.20 8.23
CA ASN A 239 16.14 14.98 7.71
C ASN A 239 16.32 13.76 8.64
N SER A 240 17.15 13.87 9.70
CA SER A 240 17.44 12.77 10.63
C SER A 240 16.50 12.71 11.84
N SER A 241 15.79 13.80 12.17
CA SER A 241 14.76 13.82 13.22
C SER A 241 13.42 13.23 12.77
N ALA A 242 13.27 12.92 11.48
CA ALA A 242 12.01 12.48 10.87
C ALA A 242 11.71 10.99 11.16
N GLY A 243 11.48 10.67 12.44
CA GLY A 243 11.07 9.35 12.88
C GLY A 243 9.61 9.04 12.54
N THR A 244 9.40 7.85 11.94
CA THR A 244 8.09 7.25 11.60
C THR A 244 7.36 7.95 10.44
N PHE A 245 7.76 7.62 9.20
CA PHE A 245 6.96 7.83 7.98
C PHE A 245 6.00 6.64 7.76
N ASP A 246 4.93 6.80 6.97
CA ASP A 246 3.91 5.80 6.52
C ASP A 246 3.19 6.41 5.17
N SER A 247 2.11 6.26 4.27
CA SER A 247 0.94 5.54 3.53
C SER A 247 0.49 6.45 2.37
N LEU A 248 0.33 6.09 1.10
CA LEU A 248 0.16 4.77 0.50
C LEU A 248 0.22 4.97 -1.02
N ASN A 249 0.95 4.11 -1.73
CA ASN A 249 0.57 3.74 -3.09
C ASN A 249 1.26 2.43 -3.47
N GLY A 250 0.69 1.33 -2.96
CA GLY A 250 1.10 -0.05 -3.23
C GLY A 250 -0.08 -0.98 -2.95
N GLY A 251 -0.48 -1.78 -3.94
CA GLY A 251 -1.66 -2.63 -3.84
C GLY A 251 -1.36 -4.01 -3.23
N ALA A 252 -2.34 -4.52 -2.46
CA ALA A 252 -2.50 -5.91 -2.06
C ALA A 252 -1.37 -6.54 -1.21
N LEU A 253 -1.65 -6.70 0.10
CA LEU A 253 -1.31 -7.94 0.78
C LEU A 253 -1.99 -9.15 0.08
N PHE A 254 -1.52 -10.36 0.39
CA PHE A 254 -2.13 -11.66 0.06
C PHE A 254 -1.73 -12.35 -1.27
N VAL A 255 -0.52 -12.11 -1.79
CA VAL A 255 0.18 -13.07 -2.69
C VAL A 255 1.58 -13.38 -2.12
N GLN A 256 1.61 -14.15 -1.02
CA GLN A 256 2.74 -14.17 -0.08
C GLN A 256 4.07 -14.67 -0.67
N GLU A 257 4.08 -15.77 -1.43
CA GLU A 257 5.35 -16.37 -1.89
C GLU A 257 6.04 -15.54 -2.98
N GLN A 258 5.31 -15.09 -3.99
CA GLN A 258 5.86 -14.25 -5.07
C GLN A 258 6.30 -12.88 -4.55
N GLN A 259 5.53 -12.27 -3.62
CA GLN A 259 5.90 -10.99 -3.02
C GLN A 259 7.18 -11.09 -2.15
N GLU A 260 7.34 -12.14 -1.34
CA GLU A 260 8.54 -12.29 -0.50
C GLU A 260 9.82 -12.53 -1.32
N HIS A 261 9.71 -13.07 -2.54
CA HIS A 261 10.84 -13.15 -3.48
C HIS A 261 11.22 -11.79 -4.07
N LEU A 262 10.24 -11.03 -4.56
CA LEU A 262 10.46 -9.65 -5.04
C LEU A 262 11.07 -8.77 -3.95
N TRP A 263 10.61 -8.88 -2.69
CA TRP A 263 11.15 -8.15 -1.55
C TRP A 263 12.64 -8.44 -1.30
N LYS A 264 13.10 -9.68 -1.53
CA LYS A 264 14.52 -10.05 -1.41
C LYS A 264 15.35 -9.48 -2.57
N ILE A 265 14.88 -9.58 -3.81
CA ILE A 265 15.55 -8.97 -4.99
C ILE A 265 15.64 -7.44 -4.84
N GLY A 266 14.56 -6.79 -4.41
CA GLY A 266 14.53 -5.35 -4.17
C GLY A 266 15.49 -4.91 -3.06
N TYR A 267 15.59 -5.69 -1.97
CA TYR A 267 16.56 -5.47 -0.90
C TYR A 267 18.01 -5.66 -1.36
N GLU A 268 18.32 -6.71 -2.12
CA GLU A 268 19.66 -6.94 -2.69
C GLU A 268 20.07 -5.79 -3.62
N LYS A 269 19.17 -5.33 -4.50
CA LYS A 269 19.38 -4.13 -5.32
C LYS A 269 19.58 -2.88 -4.47
N PHE A 270 18.78 -2.66 -3.43
CA PHE A 270 18.91 -1.52 -2.50
C PHE A 270 20.27 -1.50 -1.80
N LEU A 271 20.75 -2.65 -1.30
CA LEU A 271 22.07 -2.77 -0.68
C LEU A 271 23.21 -2.46 -1.65
N ARG A 272 23.08 -2.81 -2.94
CA ARG A 272 24.05 -2.42 -3.98
C ARG A 272 24.10 -0.91 -4.22
N VAL A 273 23.02 -0.17 -4.03
CA VAL A 273 23.03 1.30 -4.09
C VAL A 273 23.80 1.90 -2.92
N PHE A 274 23.76 1.28 -1.73
CA PHE A 274 24.29 1.83 -0.49
C PHE A 274 25.38 0.95 0.18
N PRO A 275 26.47 0.58 -0.51
CA PRO A 275 27.44 -0.43 -0.04
C PRO A 275 28.24 -0.02 1.22
N LYS A 276 28.13 1.24 1.66
CA LYS A 276 28.71 1.77 2.91
C LYS A 276 27.69 1.99 4.04
N LYS A 277 26.41 1.85 3.73
CA LYS A 277 25.28 2.07 4.61
C LYS A 277 24.26 0.94 4.39
N PRO A 278 24.66 -0.33 4.60
CA PRO A 278 23.71 -1.41 4.61
C PRO A 278 22.70 -1.21 5.74
N VAL A 279 21.45 -1.54 5.47
CA VAL A 279 20.36 -1.61 6.44
C VAL A 279 20.02 -3.07 6.66
N GLU A 280 19.49 -3.41 7.84
CA GLU A 280 18.99 -4.76 8.07
C GLU A 280 17.72 -5.04 7.24
N TYR A 281 17.43 -6.30 6.88
CA TYR A 281 16.21 -6.61 6.11
C TYR A 281 14.93 -6.19 6.86
N ARG A 282 14.94 -6.26 8.20
CA ARG A 282 13.85 -5.72 9.03
C ARG A 282 13.72 -4.19 8.92
N GLU A 283 14.82 -3.47 8.79
CA GLU A 283 14.85 -2.00 8.62
C GLU A 283 14.43 -1.60 7.21
N PHE A 284 14.81 -2.36 6.17
CA PHE A 284 14.29 -2.21 4.81
C PHE A 284 12.78 -2.47 4.74
N LEU A 285 12.29 -3.56 5.32
CA LEU A 285 10.85 -3.85 5.39
C LEU A 285 10.10 -2.82 6.23
N PHE A 286 10.71 -2.34 7.32
CA PHE A 286 10.20 -1.20 8.08
C PHE A 286 10.07 0.01 7.14
N MET A 287 11.16 0.54 6.58
CA MET A 287 11.15 1.67 5.63
C MET A 287 10.14 1.52 4.49
N MET A 288 9.96 0.31 3.93
CA MET A 288 8.95 0.08 2.89
C MET A 288 7.52 0.16 3.43
N GLY A 289 7.21 -0.47 4.58
CA GLY A 289 5.92 -0.28 5.27
C GLY A 289 5.72 1.17 5.69
N THR A 290 6.82 1.85 6.04
CA THR A 290 6.94 3.25 6.42
C THR A 290 6.93 4.21 5.21
N TYR A 291 6.94 3.74 3.97
CA TYR A 291 6.41 4.55 2.85
C TYR A 291 4.88 4.33 2.68
N ASN A 292 4.30 3.37 3.41
CA ASN A 292 2.99 2.78 3.15
C ASN A 292 1.92 2.82 4.32
N ILE A 293 1.98 3.65 5.41
CA ILE A 293 0.87 3.91 6.41
C ILE A 293 0.35 5.35 7.04
N ASN A 294 0.38 6.73 6.82
CA ASN A 294 0.87 8.09 6.24
C ASN A 294 0.74 8.89 4.85
N ASN A 295 1.81 9.06 4.02
CA ASN A 295 2.14 9.87 2.78
C ASN A 295 1.19 10.07 1.53
N LEU A 296 1.19 11.28 0.98
CA LEU A 296 0.17 11.73 0.02
C LEU A 296 0.73 12.08 -1.37
N ASP A 297 0.07 11.64 -2.46
CA ASP A 297 0.51 11.83 -3.85
C ASP A 297 2.00 11.48 -4.08
N SER A 298 2.43 10.34 -3.52
CA SER A 298 3.83 9.88 -3.49
C SER A 298 4.81 10.81 -2.78
N ASN A 299 4.36 11.79 -2.00
CA ASN A 299 5.20 12.71 -1.23
C ASN A 299 4.99 12.51 0.28
N VAL A 300 6.08 12.57 1.04
CA VAL A 300 6.05 12.48 2.51
C VAL A 300 5.90 13.87 3.13
N PHE A 301 4.94 14.03 4.03
CA PHE A 301 4.64 15.26 4.77
C PHE A 301 4.67 14.97 6.28
N LEU A 302 5.47 15.71 7.04
CA LEU A 302 5.78 15.42 8.44
C LEU A 302 4.62 15.70 9.40
N THR A 303 3.93 16.82 9.24
CA THR A 303 2.76 17.18 10.07
C THR A 303 1.53 16.43 9.58
N GLN A 304 1.21 16.43 8.29
CA GLN A 304 0.03 15.71 7.76
C GLN A 304 0.02 14.21 8.09
N SER A 305 1.19 13.58 8.20
CA SER A 305 1.34 12.21 8.73
C SER A 305 0.63 11.97 10.07
N HIS A 306 0.44 13.00 10.89
CA HIS A 306 -0.16 12.88 12.23
C HIS A 306 -1.70 13.09 12.25
N LEU A 307 -2.36 13.21 11.10
CA LEU A 307 -3.83 13.30 10.99
C LEU A 307 -4.49 11.91 11.09
N ASN A 308 -5.00 11.59 12.27
CA ASN A 308 -5.65 10.32 12.58
C ASN A 308 -6.93 10.07 11.74
N HIS A 309 -7.28 8.80 11.48
CA HIS A 309 -8.47 8.48 10.69
C HIS A 309 -9.82 8.85 11.35
N ASN A 310 -10.78 9.37 10.58
CA ASN A 310 -12.20 9.31 10.91
C ASN A 310 -13.06 9.17 9.64
N CYS A 311 -14.06 8.29 9.64
CA CYS A 311 -15.01 8.16 8.52
C CYS A 311 -15.95 9.38 8.39
N ALA A 312 -15.98 10.23 9.41
CA ALA A 312 -16.55 11.58 9.37
C ALA A 312 -15.47 12.55 9.85
N SER A 313 -14.48 12.80 8.99
CA SER A 313 -13.36 13.71 9.20
C SER A 313 -13.80 15.14 9.48
N ASN A 314 -12.95 15.89 10.17
CA ASN A 314 -13.12 17.33 10.41
C ASN A 314 -12.12 18.19 9.61
N THR A 315 -11.11 17.59 8.95
CA THR A 315 -10.21 18.28 8.02
C THR A 315 -10.38 17.81 6.57
N SER A 316 -10.30 18.75 5.62
CA SER A 316 -9.94 18.51 4.22
C SER A 316 -8.41 18.55 4.10
N VAL A 317 -7.83 17.73 3.21
CA VAL A 317 -6.40 17.78 2.84
C VAL A 317 -6.33 17.92 1.33
N GLU A 318 -5.76 19.03 0.87
CA GLU A 318 -5.77 19.46 -0.53
C GLU A 318 -4.34 19.59 -1.04
N THR A 319 -3.96 18.73 -1.99
CA THR A 319 -2.69 18.82 -2.72
C THR A 319 -2.81 19.77 -3.90
N GLU A 320 -1.76 20.52 -4.19
CA GLU A 320 -1.75 21.39 -5.36
C GLU A 320 -1.46 20.61 -6.66
N LEU A 321 -2.08 21.04 -7.77
CA LEU A 321 -1.82 20.52 -9.13
C LEU A 321 -0.33 20.52 -9.49
N ASN A 322 0.44 21.44 -8.91
CA ASN A 322 1.89 21.32 -8.84
C ASN A 322 2.29 20.57 -7.56
N ARG A 323 2.55 19.25 -7.66
CA ARG A 323 3.01 18.41 -6.53
C ARG A 323 4.27 18.92 -5.80
N THR A 324 5.01 19.91 -6.33
CA THR A 324 6.15 20.58 -5.64
C THR A 324 5.78 21.82 -4.82
N ALA A 325 4.51 22.23 -4.80
CA ALA A 325 4.00 23.29 -3.92
C ALA A 325 3.42 22.76 -2.59
N GLY A 326 3.31 21.43 -2.46
CA GLY A 326 2.89 20.78 -1.23
C GLY A 326 1.37 20.68 -1.06
N LEU A 327 0.91 20.81 0.19
CA LEU A 327 -0.49 20.64 0.57
C LEU A 327 -1.00 21.75 1.50
N LYS A 328 -2.34 21.79 1.62
CA LYS A 328 -3.09 22.63 2.56
C LYS A 328 -4.03 21.74 3.37
N VAL A 329 -4.15 22.01 4.67
CA VAL A 329 -5.14 21.35 5.54
C VAL A 329 -6.15 22.39 6.00
N ILE A 330 -7.42 22.16 5.67
CA ILE A 330 -8.53 23.11 5.83
C ILE A 330 -9.60 22.50 6.73
N ALA A 331 -10.24 23.29 7.58
CA ALA A 331 -11.32 22.84 8.45
C ALA A 331 -12.61 22.54 7.65
N GLY A 332 -13.02 21.27 7.57
CA GLY A 332 -14.23 20.84 6.86
C GLY A 332 -15.54 21.17 7.58
N ARG A 333 -15.45 21.46 8.88
CA ARG A 333 -16.49 22.05 9.74
C ARG A 333 -15.82 22.88 10.84
N ASP A 334 -16.59 23.53 11.69
CA ASP A 334 -16.05 24.15 12.90
C ASP A 334 -15.39 23.09 13.80
N ILE A 335 -14.23 23.42 14.35
CA ILE A 335 -13.41 22.56 15.22
C ILE A 335 -13.17 23.31 16.54
N LYS A 336 -13.33 22.61 17.66
CA LYS A 336 -13.11 23.22 18.99
C LYS A 336 -11.67 23.05 19.49
N SER A 337 -11.23 23.98 20.34
CA SER A 337 -9.97 23.87 21.07
C SER A 337 -9.91 22.55 21.84
N GLY A 338 -8.84 21.79 21.68
CA GLY A 338 -8.67 20.44 22.26
C GLY A 338 -9.34 19.31 21.49
N GLU A 339 -9.93 19.55 20.31
CA GLU A 339 -10.49 18.51 19.46
C GLU A 339 -9.42 17.84 18.57
N GLU A 340 -9.52 16.52 18.36
CA GLU A 340 -8.62 15.74 17.48
C GLU A 340 -8.86 16.10 16.00
N LEU A 341 -7.80 16.49 15.29
CA LEU A 341 -7.81 16.73 13.85
C LEU A 341 -7.68 15.40 13.11
N THR A 342 -8.62 15.14 12.20
CA THR A 342 -8.81 13.83 11.57
C THR A 342 -9.19 13.93 10.10
N THR A 343 -8.52 13.11 9.28
CA THR A 343 -8.79 12.93 7.84
C THR A 343 -9.42 11.57 7.56
N THR A 344 -9.87 11.31 6.33
CA THR A 344 -10.34 9.96 5.92
C THR A 344 -9.26 9.21 5.14
N TYR A 345 -9.07 7.93 5.46
CA TYR A 345 -8.07 7.02 4.87
C TYR A 345 -8.69 6.09 3.81
N VAL A 346 -10.02 6.11 3.73
CA VAL A 346 -10.87 5.23 2.93
C VAL A 346 -12.04 6.06 2.41
N ASN A 347 -12.71 5.60 1.36
CA ASN A 347 -13.87 6.31 0.82
C ASN A 347 -15.02 6.33 1.86
N PRO A 348 -15.47 7.50 2.35
CA PRO A 348 -16.51 7.58 3.38
C PRO A 348 -17.88 7.08 2.88
N SER A 349 -18.08 7.03 1.56
CA SER A 349 -19.28 6.51 0.89
C SER A 349 -19.32 4.98 0.80
N HIS A 350 -18.21 4.27 1.02
CA HIS A 350 -18.23 2.81 1.13
C HIS A 350 -19.03 2.36 2.35
N THR A 351 -19.61 1.16 2.30
CA THR A 351 -20.33 0.57 3.44
C THR A 351 -19.42 0.39 4.64
N VAL A 352 -19.98 0.35 5.86
CA VAL A 352 -19.17 0.20 7.08
C VAL A 352 -18.31 -1.07 7.08
N HIS A 353 -18.78 -2.16 6.46
CA HIS A 353 -18.00 -3.39 6.31
C HIS A 353 -16.82 -3.23 5.35
N GLN A 354 -17.01 -2.57 4.20
CA GLN A 354 -15.92 -2.23 3.27
C GLN A 354 -14.89 -1.32 3.94
N ARG A 355 -15.31 -0.23 4.58
CA ARG A 355 -14.39 0.68 5.30
C ARG A 355 -13.63 -0.04 6.42
N GLN A 356 -14.27 -0.94 7.17
CA GLN A 356 -13.60 -1.72 8.21
C GLN A 356 -12.66 -2.81 7.64
N ARG A 357 -12.95 -3.36 6.45
CA ARG A 357 -12.05 -4.27 5.71
C ARG A 357 -10.80 -3.52 5.24
N GLU A 358 -10.98 -2.41 4.53
CA GLU A 358 -9.89 -1.58 3.99
C GLU A 358 -8.95 -1.09 5.09
N LEU A 359 -9.48 -0.63 6.23
CA LEU A 359 -8.67 -0.21 7.37
C LEU A 359 -7.97 -1.37 8.09
N ARG A 360 -8.61 -2.55 8.17
CA ARG A 360 -7.99 -3.76 8.76
C ARG A 360 -6.83 -4.26 7.90
N VAL A 361 -7.01 -4.30 6.58
CA VAL A 361 -6.03 -4.86 5.62
C VAL A 361 -4.88 -3.88 5.36
N ASN A 362 -5.17 -2.60 5.12
CA ASN A 362 -4.17 -1.63 4.69
C ASN A 362 -3.53 -0.84 5.84
N TRP A 363 -4.19 -0.74 7.00
CA TRP A 363 -3.75 0.08 8.15
C TRP A 363 -3.71 -0.69 9.49
N GLY A 364 -4.05 -1.98 9.51
CA GLY A 364 -3.98 -2.82 10.71
C GLY A 364 -5.00 -2.53 11.81
N PHE A 365 -6.00 -1.65 11.62
CA PHE A 365 -6.96 -1.28 12.68
C PHE A 365 -8.43 -1.31 12.23
N ILE A 366 -9.35 -1.36 13.20
CA ILE A 366 -10.81 -1.35 12.94
C ILE A 366 -11.40 -0.04 13.45
N CYS A 367 -11.98 0.77 12.57
CA CYS A 367 -12.58 2.05 12.95
C CYS A 367 -13.86 1.89 13.78
N ALA A 368 -13.90 2.57 14.93
CA ALA A 368 -15.02 2.64 15.88
C ALA A 368 -15.57 4.07 16.07
N CYS A 369 -15.45 4.92 15.05
CA CYS A 369 -16.01 6.28 15.05
C CYS A 369 -17.56 6.28 15.15
N ALA A 370 -18.16 7.46 15.37
CA ALA A 370 -19.61 7.61 15.43
C ALA A 370 -20.31 7.06 14.17
N LYS A 371 -19.87 7.48 12.97
CA LYS A 371 -20.43 7.00 11.70
C LYS A 371 -20.38 5.47 11.58
N CYS A 372 -19.30 4.81 11.98
CA CYS A 372 -19.25 3.34 11.96
C CYS A 372 -20.27 2.71 12.92
N LYS A 373 -20.42 3.25 14.13
CA LYS A 373 -21.42 2.76 15.11
C LYS A 373 -22.84 2.93 14.58
N ASP A 374 -23.15 4.04 13.93
CA ASP A 374 -24.50 4.36 13.48
C ASP A 374 -24.86 3.68 12.15
N ASP A 375 -23.90 3.52 11.23
CA ASP A 375 -24.04 2.67 10.04
C ASP A 375 -24.30 1.20 10.44
N LEU A 376 -23.63 0.67 11.48
CA LEU A 376 -23.84 -0.70 11.98
C LEU A 376 -25.25 -0.87 12.58
N LYS A 377 -25.71 0.03 13.46
CA LYS A 377 -27.08 0.02 14.00
C LYS A 377 -28.15 0.05 12.89
N GLN A 378 -27.90 0.77 11.80
CA GLN A 378 -28.81 0.80 10.66
C GLN A 378 -28.86 -0.55 9.93
N ASN A 379 -27.72 -1.21 9.75
CA ASN A 379 -27.67 -2.57 9.18
C ASN A 379 -28.35 -3.61 10.07
N GLU A 380 -28.19 -3.52 11.40
CA GLU A 380 -28.89 -4.37 12.37
C GLU A 380 -30.41 -4.17 12.29
N ARG A 381 -30.88 -2.92 12.29
CA ARG A 381 -32.31 -2.59 12.11
C ARG A 381 -32.87 -3.17 10.82
N ARG A 382 -32.20 -2.96 9.68
CA ARG A 382 -32.60 -3.52 8.38
C ARG A 382 -32.74 -5.06 8.42
N LYS A 383 -31.80 -5.76 9.07
CA LYS A 383 -31.86 -7.22 9.28
C LYS A 383 -33.04 -7.63 10.17
N SER A 384 -33.38 -6.86 11.21
CA SER A 384 -34.54 -7.13 12.06
C SER A 384 -35.90 -6.83 11.41
N SER A 385 -35.95 -5.90 10.44
CA SER A 385 -37.18 -5.54 9.71
C SER A 385 -37.49 -6.45 8.53
N HIS A 386 -36.53 -7.27 8.07
CA HIS A 386 -36.77 -8.31 7.07
C HIS A 386 -37.21 -9.61 7.75
N ASN A 387 -38.51 -9.90 7.71
CA ASN A 387 -39.06 -11.21 8.08
C ASN A 387 -38.43 -12.30 7.20
N GLN A 388 -37.59 -13.15 7.79
CA GLN A 388 -36.82 -14.17 7.07
C GLN A 388 -37.70 -15.17 6.30
N GLN A 389 -38.96 -15.33 6.71
CA GLN A 389 -39.94 -16.22 6.07
C GLN A 389 -40.21 -15.92 4.58
N GLN A 390 -40.20 -14.65 4.15
CA GLN A 390 -40.65 -14.29 2.79
C GLN A 390 -39.55 -14.48 1.74
N ASN A 391 -38.33 -13.99 1.98
CA ASN A 391 -37.24 -14.14 1.00
C ASN A 391 -36.80 -15.61 0.80
N ALA A 392 -36.95 -16.47 1.81
CA ALA A 392 -36.57 -17.88 1.71
C ALA A 392 -37.48 -18.71 0.77
N ASN A 393 -38.67 -18.19 0.43
CA ASN A 393 -39.53 -18.75 -0.60
C ASN A 393 -39.20 -18.11 -1.95
N ASN A 394 -39.28 -16.79 -2.07
CA ASN A 394 -39.01 -16.06 -3.32
C ASN A 394 -37.65 -16.43 -3.98
N ILE A 395 -36.60 -16.66 -3.19
CA ILE A 395 -35.29 -17.10 -3.71
C ILE A 395 -35.33 -18.56 -4.19
N ARG A 396 -36.06 -19.45 -3.51
CA ARG A 396 -36.27 -20.84 -3.99
C ARG A 396 -37.11 -20.87 -5.26
N ASP A 397 -38.14 -20.04 -5.33
CA ASP A 397 -39.05 -19.99 -6.47
C ASP A 397 -38.32 -19.45 -7.71
N MET A 398 -37.55 -18.36 -7.61
CA MET A 398 -36.66 -17.92 -8.70
C MET A 398 -35.61 -18.96 -9.09
N LEU A 399 -34.96 -19.63 -8.13
CA LEU A 399 -33.97 -20.69 -8.43
C LEU A 399 -34.62 -21.89 -9.13
N LYS A 400 -35.90 -22.16 -8.83
CA LYS A 400 -36.67 -23.21 -9.47
C LYS A 400 -37.08 -22.82 -10.89
N GLU A 401 -37.64 -21.62 -11.09
CA GLU A 401 -37.92 -21.06 -12.42
C GLU A 401 -36.67 -21.00 -13.29
N THR A 402 -35.52 -20.63 -12.73
CA THR A 402 -34.23 -20.63 -13.44
C THR A 402 -33.81 -22.04 -13.84
N LYS A 403 -33.98 -23.04 -12.96
CA LYS A 403 -33.66 -24.44 -13.26
C LYS A 403 -34.62 -25.01 -14.31
N ASP A 404 -35.91 -24.74 -14.20
CA ASP A 404 -36.95 -25.17 -15.14
C ASP A 404 -36.76 -24.51 -16.54
N ALA A 405 -36.12 -23.34 -16.60
CA ALA A 405 -35.81 -22.63 -17.86
C ALA A 405 -34.46 -23.00 -18.50
N VAL A 406 -33.48 -23.51 -17.72
CA VAL A 406 -32.11 -23.83 -18.20
C VAL A 406 -31.91 -25.34 -18.40
N GLY A 407 -32.66 -26.20 -17.70
CA GLY A 407 -32.50 -27.65 -17.72
C GLY A 407 -31.59 -28.18 -16.61
N GLU A 408 -31.52 -29.50 -16.45
CA GLU A 408 -30.69 -30.15 -15.41
C GLU A 408 -29.21 -30.35 -15.82
N GLU A 409 -28.88 -30.19 -17.11
CA GLU A 409 -27.49 -30.13 -17.58
C GLU A 409 -26.92 -28.75 -17.24
N GLY A 410 -26.18 -28.68 -16.12
CA GLY A 410 -25.61 -27.44 -15.62
C GLY A 410 -24.61 -26.81 -16.60
N ILE A 411 -24.56 -25.48 -16.62
CA ILE A 411 -23.64 -24.71 -17.47
C ILE A 411 -22.20 -24.98 -17.02
N GLU A 412 -21.55 -25.95 -17.66
CA GLU A 412 -20.13 -26.22 -17.46
C GLU A 412 -19.32 -25.11 -18.13
N LEU A 413 -18.79 -24.19 -17.31
CA LEU A 413 -17.86 -23.17 -17.78
C LEU A 413 -16.52 -23.82 -18.06
N GLU A 414 -16.33 -24.29 -19.31
CA GLU A 414 -15.08 -24.91 -19.77
C GLU A 414 -13.86 -24.08 -19.35
N ILE A 415 -12.95 -24.71 -18.62
CA ILE A 415 -11.66 -24.13 -18.26
C ILE A 415 -10.75 -24.32 -19.49
N PRO A 416 -10.27 -23.25 -20.16
CA PRO A 416 -9.40 -23.41 -21.32
C PRO A 416 -8.09 -24.09 -20.91
N THR A 417 -7.80 -25.23 -21.53
CA THR A 417 -6.56 -26.01 -21.33
C THR A 417 -5.31 -25.27 -21.83
N GLU A 418 -5.51 -24.33 -22.76
CA GLU A 418 -4.58 -23.36 -23.35
C GLU A 418 -3.95 -22.32 -22.39
N PHE A 419 -3.02 -22.64 -21.48
CA PHE A 419 -2.30 -21.61 -20.70
C PHE A 419 -1.05 -21.08 -21.42
N ASN A 420 -1.18 -19.93 -22.08
CA ASN A 420 -0.13 -19.28 -22.87
C ASN A 420 0.81 -18.34 -22.08
N GLY A 421 0.87 -18.44 -20.75
CA GLY A 421 1.82 -17.72 -19.91
C GLY A 421 1.47 -16.26 -19.57
N GLU A 422 0.56 -15.61 -20.30
CA GLU A 422 0.20 -14.21 -20.01
C GLU A 422 -0.80 -14.07 -18.85
N ARG A 423 -0.53 -13.10 -17.98
CA ARG A 423 -1.38 -12.77 -16.83
C ARG A 423 -2.69 -12.11 -17.30
N ARG A 424 -3.82 -12.82 -17.18
CA ARG A 424 -5.16 -12.21 -17.35
C ARG A 424 -5.27 -10.93 -16.51
N LYS A 425 -5.60 -9.81 -17.17
CA LYS A 425 -5.81 -8.52 -16.49
C LYS A 425 -7.02 -8.62 -15.56
N SER A 426 -6.96 -7.93 -14.43
CA SER A 426 -8.10 -7.80 -13.52
C SER A 426 -9.25 -7.04 -14.21
N VAL A 427 -10.49 -7.46 -13.98
CA VAL A 427 -11.75 -6.91 -14.54
C VAL A 427 -12.06 -5.47 -14.06
N ARG A 428 -11.05 -4.74 -13.57
CA ARG A 428 -11.06 -3.29 -13.29
C ARG A 428 -10.56 -2.44 -14.46
N PHE A 429 -10.12 -3.05 -15.57
CA PHE A 429 -9.43 -2.36 -16.67
C PHE A 429 -9.97 -2.72 -18.07
N ASP A 430 -11.30 -2.88 -18.21
CA ASP A 430 -11.97 -2.85 -19.51
C ASP A 430 -12.63 -1.48 -19.72
N GLU A 431 -12.16 -0.72 -20.71
CA GLU A 431 -12.66 0.63 -21.03
C GLU A 431 -13.99 0.62 -21.83
N LYS A 432 -14.71 -0.51 -21.85
CA LYS A 432 -15.96 -0.69 -22.59
C LYS A 432 -17.15 -0.95 -21.66
N VAL A 433 -17.74 0.13 -21.17
CA VAL A 433 -19.07 0.08 -20.52
C VAL A 433 -20.12 -0.14 -21.61
N VAL A 434 -20.76 -1.32 -21.61
CA VAL A 434 -21.95 -1.56 -22.44
C VAL A 434 -23.14 -0.86 -21.77
N ALA A 435 -23.58 0.25 -22.36
CA ALA A 435 -24.77 0.95 -21.90
C ALA A 435 -26.03 0.18 -22.32
N VAL A 436 -26.76 -0.36 -21.34
CA VAL A 436 -28.15 -0.79 -21.52
C VAL A 436 -28.99 0.47 -21.73
N LYS A 437 -29.76 0.52 -22.82
CA LYS A 437 -30.81 1.53 -23.02
C LYS A 437 -32.14 1.03 -22.45
N GLU A 438 -32.98 1.98 -22.09
CA GLU A 438 -34.39 1.78 -21.70
C GLU A 438 -35.21 1.09 -22.80
#